data_AF-A0A960BSE4-F1
#
_entry.id   AF-A0A960BSE4-F1
#
_cell.length_a   1.000
_cell.length_b   1.000
_cell.length_c   1.000
_cell.angle_alpha   90.00
_cell.angle_beta   90.00
_cell.angle_gamma   90.00
#
_symmetry.space_group_name_H-M   'P 1'
#
loop_
_entity.id
_entity.type
_entity.pdbx_description
1 polymer ?
#
loop_
_entity_poly.entity_id
_entity_poly.type
_entity_poly.pdbx_seq_one_letter_code
_entity_poly.pdbx_strand_id
1 'polypeptide(L)'
;MDSELTRELRLLTDVHEQVLREAGLQWVAEQVAGLHNTAPLPPVTDPQDAMRLAGALTVHLHLVNLADERHRVRLLNAPATTPHADAGDDLWPAVSGAQGVQERLDSLRIHPVLTAHPTEARRRAIATSLRRVSEQLQRLENPRLGPEEQDASHRRLLEEIELLHLTSVLRTTQPEPLDEVRTIMTVFDQTLIRAVPRLYRATEHALIGEASGTVPTPVPAFVRFGSWVGGDRDGNPFVTAEVTRRTLALQAEHALSALQVSVERVGRTLTADQADTPPSRALQEALARDAVAMPERFAEIRTGSPGEPHRQRMLVIAYRLQATRAGRAEHSYPGPDALIADLRIVQDSLAQAGARRAAYGELQHVIWYAETFG
;
A
#
# COMPACT_ATOMS: atom_id res chain seq x y z
N MET A 1 -10.20 4.06 -29.34
CA MET A 1 -10.44 3.25 -28.12
C MET A 1 -9.27 2.30 -28.01
N ASP A 2 -8.55 2.32 -26.89
CA ASP A 2 -7.30 1.57 -26.74
C ASP A 2 -7.50 0.06 -26.98
N SER A 3 -6.65 -0.53 -27.83
CA SER A 3 -6.72 -1.93 -28.23
C SER A 3 -6.50 -2.89 -27.05
N GLU A 4 -5.77 -2.45 -26.01
CA GLU A 4 -5.49 -3.27 -24.84
C GLU A 4 -6.65 -3.30 -23.85
N LEU A 5 -7.21 -2.15 -23.49
CA LEU A 5 -8.41 -2.07 -22.65
C LEU A 5 -9.55 -2.88 -23.28
N THR A 6 -9.72 -2.75 -24.59
CA THR A 6 -10.74 -3.50 -25.34
C THR A 6 -10.51 -5.01 -25.24
N ARG A 7 -9.26 -5.47 -25.29
CA ARG A 7 -8.91 -6.90 -25.18
C ARG A 7 -9.19 -7.45 -23.78
N GLU A 8 -8.82 -6.70 -22.75
CA GLU A 8 -9.01 -7.09 -21.36
C GLU A 8 -10.49 -7.11 -20.97
N LEU A 9 -11.26 -6.10 -21.40
CA LEU A 9 -12.71 -6.09 -21.23
C LEU A 9 -13.36 -7.29 -21.90
N ARG A 10 -12.98 -7.63 -23.14
CA ARG A 10 -13.50 -8.83 -23.82
C ARG A 10 -13.19 -10.10 -23.03
N LEU A 11 -11.94 -10.29 -22.61
CA LEU A 11 -11.55 -11.45 -21.82
C LEU A 11 -12.40 -11.59 -20.55
N LEU A 12 -12.54 -10.51 -19.78
CA LEU A 12 -13.32 -10.54 -18.54
C LEU A 12 -14.82 -10.76 -18.80
N THR A 13 -15.37 -10.17 -19.86
CA THR A 13 -16.76 -10.41 -20.28
C THR A 13 -16.96 -11.87 -20.68
N ASP A 14 -16.09 -12.43 -21.51
CA ASP A 14 -16.17 -13.82 -22.00
C ASP A 14 -16.09 -14.82 -20.83
N VAL A 15 -15.16 -14.60 -19.90
CA VAL A 15 -15.02 -15.45 -18.70
C VAL A 15 -16.24 -15.34 -17.80
N HIS A 16 -16.78 -14.14 -17.58
CA HIS A 16 -17.99 -13.96 -16.77
C HIS A 16 -19.23 -14.57 -17.43
N GLU A 17 -19.39 -14.44 -18.75
CA GLU A 17 -20.44 -15.12 -19.49
C GLU A 17 -20.34 -16.64 -19.35
N GLN A 18 -19.14 -17.20 -19.47
CA GLN A 18 -18.91 -18.63 -19.28
C GLN A 18 -19.37 -19.09 -17.89
N VAL A 19 -18.94 -18.38 -16.83
CA VAL A 19 -19.37 -18.67 -15.45
C VAL A 19 -20.89 -18.64 -15.31
N LEU A 20 -21.57 -17.64 -15.88
CA LEU A 20 -23.03 -17.54 -15.83
C LEU A 20 -23.71 -18.69 -16.56
N ARG A 21 -23.21 -19.10 -17.73
CA ARG A 21 -23.75 -20.24 -18.49
C ARG A 21 -23.55 -21.56 -17.75
N GLU A 22 -22.37 -21.78 -17.17
CA GLU A 22 -22.06 -22.97 -16.37
C GLU A 22 -22.93 -23.06 -15.10
N ALA A 23 -23.29 -21.91 -14.51
CA ALA A 23 -24.24 -21.81 -13.41
C ALA A 23 -25.72 -22.01 -13.83
N GLY A 24 -26.00 -22.25 -15.12
CA GLY A 24 -27.35 -22.42 -15.65
C GLY A 24 -28.14 -21.11 -15.82
N LEU A 25 -27.47 -19.95 -15.77
CA LEU A 25 -28.08 -18.61 -15.86
C LEU A 25 -28.04 -18.07 -17.29
N GLN A 26 -28.49 -18.86 -18.26
CA GLN A 26 -28.38 -18.56 -19.69
C GLN A 26 -28.97 -17.19 -20.07
N TRP A 27 -30.18 -16.90 -19.59
CA TRP A 27 -30.85 -15.63 -19.86
C TRP A 27 -30.08 -14.43 -19.29
N VAL A 28 -29.50 -14.58 -18.08
CA VAL A 28 -28.69 -13.52 -17.46
C VAL A 28 -27.39 -13.29 -18.23
N ALA A 29 -26.74 -14.37 -18.71
CA ALA A 29 -25.55 -14.28 -19.55
C ALA A 29 -25.82 -13.49 -20.84
N GLU A 30 -26.97 -13.72 -21.48
CA GLU A 30 -27.40 -12.97 -22.67
C GLU A 30 -27.61 -11.47 -22.37
N GLN A 31 -28.18 -11.14 -21.21
CA GLN A 31 -28.35 -9.74 -20.80
C GLN A 31 -27.00 -9.06 -20.55
N VAL A 32 -26.06 -9.73 -19.89
CA VAL A 32 -24.71 -9.19 -19.63
C VAL A 32 -23.94 -8.99 -20.93
N ALA A 33 -23.97 -9.96 -21.85
CA ALA A 33 -23.39 -9.85 -23.18
C ALA A 33 -23.96 -8.66 -23.97
N GLY A 34 -25.26 -8.42 -23.82
CA GLY A 34 -26.01 -7.36 -24.48
C GLY A 34 -25.76 -5.95 -23.94
N LEU A 35 -25.08 -5.76 -22.81
CA LEU A 35 -24.86 -4.44 -22.21
C LEU A 35 -24.11 -3.47 -23.13
N HIS A 36 -23.26 -3.99 -24.01
CA HIS A 36 -22.53 -3.18 -24.99
C HIS A 36 -23.41 -2.68 -26.14
N ASN A 37 -24.62 -3.24 -26.32
CA ASN A 37 -25.47 -3.00 -27.48
C ASN A 37 -26.51 -1.87 -27.28
N THR A 38 -26.44 -1.09 -26.19
CA THR A 38 -27.32 0.07 -25.87
C THR A 38 -28.82 -0.21 -25.80
N ALA A 39 -29.26 -1.44 -26.05
CA ALA A 39 -30.66 -1.83 -25.94
C ALA A 39 -31.11 -1.78 -24.46
N PRO A 40 -32.32 -1.28 -24.17
CA PRO A 40 -32.84 -1.31 -22.81
C PRO A 40 -33.01 -2.74 -22.33
N LEU A 41 -32.68 -3.00 -21.07
CA LEU A 41 -32.90 -4.31 -20.44
C LEU A 41 -34.40 -4.64 -20.51
N PRO A 42 -34.76 -5.90 -20.83
CA PRO A 42 -36.15 -6.32 -20.84
C PRO A 42 -36.77 -6.17 -19.44
N PRO A 43 -38.08 -5.89 -19.35
CA PRO A 43 -38.75 -5.77 -18.06
C PRO A 43 -38.68 -7.12 -17.32
N VAL A 44 -38.08 -7.10 -16.13
CA VAL A 44 -37.96 -8.28 -15.26
C VAL A 44 -39.14 -8.29 -14.30
N THR A 45 -39.99 -9.31 -14.41
CA THR A 45 -41.23 -9.42 -13.62
C THR A 45 -41.10 -10.38 -12.44
N ASP A 46 -40.19 -11.35 -12.52
CA ASP A 46 -39.88 -12.25 -11.42
C ASP A 46 -38.82 -11.66 -10.48
N PRO A 47 -39.10 -11.54 -9.16
CA PRO A 47 -38.14 -11.04 -8.19
C PRO A 47 -36.82 -11.82 -8.12
N GLN A 48 -36.83 -13.14 -8.35
CA GLN A 48 -35.60 -13.95 -8.28
C GLN A 48 -34.70 -13.66 -9.48
N ASP A 49 -35.28 -13.57 -10.68
CA ASP A 49 -34.55 -13.18 -11.89
C ASP A 49 -34.03 -11.74 -11.79
N ALA A 50 -34.78 -10.84 -11.16
CA ALA A 50 -34.30 -9.47 -10.90
C ALA A 50 -33.08 -9.47 -9.97
N MET A 51 -33.09 -10.28 -8.91
CA MET A 51 -31.94 -10.43 -8.00
C MET A 51 -30.72 -11.05 -8.69
N ARG A 52 -30.92 -12.10 -9.50
CA ARG A 52 -29.85 -12.76 -10.27
C ARG A 52 -29.21 -11.80 -11.27
N LEU A 53 -30.03 -11.05 -12.01
CA LEU A 53 -29.57 -10.04 -12.96
C LEU A 53 -28.81 -8.92 -12.23
N ALA A 54 -29.36 -8.35 -11.17
CA ALA A 54 -28.69 -7.31 -10.39
C ALA A 54 -27.33 -7.78 -9.83
N GLY A 55 -27.26 -9.03 -9.35
CA GLY A 55 -26.01 -9.65 -8.89
C GLY A 55 -24.98 -9.78 -10.01
N ALA A 56 -25.37 -10.34 -11.16
CA ALA A 56 -24.49 -10.46 -12.32
C ALA A 56 -24.02 -9.10 -12.86
N LEU A 57 -24.92 -8.12 -12.96
CA LEU A 57 -24.57 -6.76 -13.36
C LEU A 57 -23.58 -6.11 -12.40
N THR A 58 -23.73 -6.34 -11.09
CA THR A 58 -22.79 -5.84 -10.08
C THR A 58 -21.40 -6.45 -10.26
N VAL A 59 -21.31 -7.76 -10.47
CA VAL A 59 -20.03 -8.44 -10.77
C VAL A 59 -19.42 -7.90 -12.05
N HIS A 60 -20.22 -7.77 -13.11
CA HIS A 60 -19.75 -7.23 -14.38
C HIS A 60 -19.19 -5.80 -14.23
N LEU A 61 -19.89 -4.92 -13.52
CA LEU A 61 -19.41 -3.56 -13.23
C LEU A 61 -18.11 -3.57 -12.41
N HIS A 62 -17.94 -4.50 -11.47
CA HIS A 62 -16.66 -4.65 -10.77
C HIS A 62 -15.52 -5.05 -11.71
N LEU A 63 -15.77 -5.95 -12.67
CA LEU A 63 -14.77 -6.37 -13.65
C LEU A 63 -14.42 -5.24 -14.64
N VAL A 64 -15.43 -4.48 -15.10
CA VAL A 64 -15.21 -3.30 -15.94
C VAL A 64 -14.36 -2.25 -15.22
N ASN A 65 -14.72 -1.92 -13.98
CA ASN A 65 -13.96 -0.98 -13.15
C ASN A 65 -12.51 -1.45 -12.92
N LEU A 66 -12.31 -2.77 -12.74
CA LEU A 66 -10.97 -3.33 -12.60
C LEU A 66 -10.13 -3.16 -13.87
N ALA A 67 -10.71 -3.44 -15.05
CA ALA A 67 -10.03 -3.27 -16.32
C ALA A 67 -9.66 -1.80 -16.58
N ASP A 68 -10.56 -0.88 -16.26
CA ASP A 68 -10.33 0.57 -16.39
C ASP A 68 -9.24 1.06 -15.41
N GLU A 69 -9.29 0.61 -14.15
CA GLU A 69 -8.25 0.92 -13.15
C GLU A 69 -6.86 0.43 -13.61
N ARG A 70 -6.77 -0.81 -14.11
CA ARG A 70 -5.52 -1.37 -14.66
C ARG A 70 -5.05 -0.62 -15.89
N HIS A 71 -5.96 -0.25 -16.79
CA HIS A 71 -5.63 0.56 -17.96
C HIS A 71 -5.10 1.94 -17.56
N ARG A 72 -5.74 2.62 -16.62
CA ARG A 72 -5.27 3.91 -16.09
C ARG A 72 -3.89 3.80 -15.46
N VAL A 73 -3.62 2.73 -14.70
CA VAL A 73 -2.27 2.47 -14.14
C VAL A 73 -1.24 2.25 -15.25
N ARG A 74 -1.59 1.56 -16.34
CA ARG A 74 -0.70 1.42 -17.52
C ARG A 74 -0.39 2.75 -18.16
N LEU A 75 -1.41 3.59 -18.38
CA LEU A 75 -1.22 4.93 -18.93
C LEU A 75 -0.32 5.80 -18.05
N LEU A 76 -0.47 5.73 -16.73
CA LEU A 76 0.39 6.45 -15.78
C LEU A 76 1.84 5.95 -15.79
N ASN A 77 2.07 4.68 -16.12
CA ASN A 77 3.41 4.10 -16.22
C ASN A 77 4.00 4.16 -17.64
N ALA A 78 3.22 4.63 -18.62
CA ALA A 78 3.70 4.77 -19.99
C ALA A 78 4.78 5.88 -20.04
N PRO A 79 5.79 5.76 -20.92
CA PRO A 79 6.76 6.83 -21.11
C PRO A 79 6.05 8.14 -21.47
N ALA A 80 6.58 9.28 -20.98
CA ALA A 80 6.03 10.63 -21.19
C ALA A 80 5.93 11.07 -22.67
N THR A 81 6.41 10.24 -23.62
CA THR A 81 6.29 10.47 -25.06
C THR A 81 4.91 10.15 -25.64
N THR A 82 3.97 9.67 -24.84
CA THR A 82 2.57 9.42 -25.26
C THR A 82 1.69 10.61 -24.86
N PRO A 83 1.26 11.47 -25.80
CA PRO A 83 0.41 12.62 -25.49
C PRO A 83 -1.02 12.13 -25.25
N HIS A 84 -1.34 11.80 -24.00
CA HIS A 84 -2.72 11.57 -23.57
C HIS A 84 -3.08 12.64 -22.54
N ALA A 85 -4.01 13.51 -22.95
CA ALA A 85 -4.65 14.48 -22.08
C ALA A 85 -5.19 13.78 -20.83
N ASP A 86 -4.91 14.36 -19.66
CA ASP A 86 -5.22 13.92 -18.27
C ASP A 86 -4.15 13.12 -17.52
N ALA A 87 -3.10 12.63 -18.18
CA ALA A 87 -1.85 12.36 -17.46
C ALA A 87 -1.11 13.68 -17.39
N GLY A 88 -1.13 14.36 -16.22
CA GLY A 88 -0.38 15.60 -16.04
C GLY A 88 1.02 15.40 -16.62
N ASP A 89 1.37 16.22 -17.63
CA ASP A 89 2.73 16.30 -18.16
C ASP A 89 3.69 16.21 -16.99
N ASP A 90 4.82 15.50 -17.10
CA ASP A 90 5.80 15.44 -16.03
C ASP A 90 6.18 16.89 -15.67
N LEU A 91 5.50 17.44 -14.66
CA LEU A 91 5.63 18.84 -14.26
C LEU A 91 6.92 19.00 -13.48
N TRP A 92 7.54 17.90 -13.06
CA TRP A 92 8.68 17.91 -12.19
C TRP A 92 9.91 18.60 -12.77
N PRO A 93 10.28 18.47 -14.06
CA PRO A 93 11.33 19.30 -14.66
C PRO A 93 11.02 20.80 -14.63
N ALA A 94 9.75 21.19 -14.81
CA ALA A 94 9.34 22.59 -14.71
C ALA A 94 9.32 23.08 -13.26
N VAL A 95 8.88 22.23 -12.33
CA VAL A 95 8.86 22.49 -10.89
C VAL A 95 10.29 22.58 -10.36
N SER A 96 11.19 21.64 -10.69
CA SER A 96 12.56 21.62 -10.18
C SER A 96 13.42 22.78 -10.67
N GLY A 97 13.14 23.32 -11.86
CA GLY A 97 13.79 24.51 -12.41
C GLY A 97 13.28 25.84 -11.88
N ALA A 98 12.21 25.87 -11.09
CA ALA A 98 11.64 27.11 -10.57
C ALA A 98 12.48 27.72 -9.43
N GLN A 99 12.44 29.05 -9.30
CA GLN A 99 13.08 29.73 -8.16
C GLN A 99 12.30 29.47 -6.86
N GLY A 100 13.03 29.26 -5.75
CA GLY A 100 12.44 29.05 -4.43
C GLY A 100 11.78 27.69 -4.24
N VAL A 101 12.12 26.68 -5.05
CA VAL A 101 11.54 25.32 -4.95
C VAL A 101 11.78 24.70 -3.59
N GLN A 102 12.98 24.84 -3.03
CA GLN A 102 13.29 24.30 -1.72
C GLN A 102 12.40 24.91 -0.64
N GLU A 103 12.28 26.25 -0.59
CA GLU A 103 11.40 26.93 0.38
C GLU A 103 9.93 26.50 0.22
N ARG A 104 9.46 26.32 -1.01
CA ARG A 104 8.11 25.83 -1.28
C ARG A 104 7.92 24.40 -0.79
N LEU A 105 8.87 23.51 -1.04
CA LEU A 105 8.84 22.12 -0.57
C LEU A 105 8.91 22.04 0.95
N ASP A 106 9.73 22.84 1.60
CA ASP A 106 9.85 22.94 3.05
C ASP A 106 8.53 23.38 3.72
N SER A 107 7.74 24.19 3.01
CA SER A 107 6.41 24.63 3.44
C SER A 107 5.26 23.70 2.99
N LEU A 108 5.50 22.76 2.08
CA LEU A 108 4.46 21.94 1.47
C LEU A 108 3.83 21.01 2.51
N ARG A 109 2.50 20.99 2.53
CA ARG A 109 1.72 20.08 3.36
C ARG A 109 0.52 19.55 2.61
N ILE A 110 0.41 18.23 2.51
CA ILE A 110 -0.73 17.53 1.92
C ILE A 110 -1.37 16.69 3.01
N HIS A 111 -2.66 16.92 3.27
CA HIS A 111 -3.42 16.25 4.33
C HIS A 111 -4.63 15.48 3.78
N PRO A 112 -4.47 14.30 3.16
CA PRO A 112 -5.61 13.49 2.76
C PRO A 112 -6.36 12.99 4.01
N VAL A 113 -7.66 13.20 4.04
CA VAL A 113 -8.53 12.76 5.13
C VAL A 113 -9.40 11.61 4.65
N LEU A 114 -9.20 10.43 5.25
CA LEU A 114 -9.94 9.23 4.91
C LEU A 114 -11.33 9.28 5.57
N THR A 115 -12.37 9.09 4.77
CA THR A 115 -13.76 9.06 5.23
C THR A 115 -14.35 7.66 5.02
N ALA A 116 -15.42 7.35 5.76
CA ALA A 116 -16.15 6.11 5.57
C ALA A 116 -16.92 6.19 4.26
N HIS A 117 -16.95 5.11 3.49
CA HIS A 117 -17.74 5.07 2.27
C HIS A 117 -19.18 4.64 2.60
N PRO A 118 -20.21 5.49 2.43
CA PRO A 118 -21.56 5.24 2.94
C PRO A 118 -22.23 3.99 2.35
N THR A 119 -21.85 3.61 1.12
CA THR A 119 -22.49 2.54 0.33
C THR A 119 -21.51 1.51 -0.25
N GLU A 120 -20.20 1.76 -0.15
CA GLU A 120 -19.17 1.06 -0.94
C GLU A 120 -17.97 0.67 -0.07
N ALA A 121 -18.21 0.32 1.20
CA ALA A 121 -17.26 -0.53 1.91
C ALA A 121 -17.30 -1.92 1.24
N ARG A 122 -16.70 -2.03 0.04
CA ARG A 122 -16.52 -3.26 -0.74
C ARG A 122 -16.13 -4.34 0.26
N ARG A 123 -16.93 -5.40 0.38
CA ARG A 123 -16.63 -6.47 1.34
C ARG A 123 -15.19 -6.89 1.11
N ARG A 124 -14.41 -7.07 2.19
CA ARG A 124 -13.02 -7.53 2.09
C ARG A 124 -12.88 -8.73 1.14
N ALA A 125 -13.88 -9.61 1.12
CA ALA A 125 -13.97 -10.72 0.18
C ALA A 125 -13.97 -10.29 -1.29
N ILE A 126 -14.80 -9.31 -1.68
CA ILE A 126 -14.88 -8.77 -3.05
C ILE A 126 -13.54 -8.12 -3.43
N ALA A 127 -13.02 -7.23 -2.60
CA ALA A 127 -11.72 -6.58 -2.86
C ALA A 127 -10.58 -7.60 -3.00
N THR A 128 -10.57 -8.64 -2.15
CA THR A 128 -9.58 -9.72 -2.23
C THR A 128 -9.73 -10.54 -3.51
N SER A 129 -10.96 -10.83 -3.95
CA SER A 129 -11.19 -11.56 -5.21
C SER A 129 -10.77 -10.73 -6.42
N LEU A 130 -11.16 -9.45 -6.49
CA LEU A 130 -10.73 -8.54 -7.56
C LEU A 130 -9.20 -8.39 -7.63
N ARG A 131 -8.51 -8.39 -6.49
CA ARG A 131 -7.04 -8.43 -6.46
C ARG A 131 -6.50 -9.72 -7.10
N ARG A 132 -7.06 -10.89 -6.78
CA ARG A 132 -6.64 -12.17 -7.38
C ARG A 132 -6.94 -12.23 -8.88
N VAL A 133 -8.07 -11.68 -9.33
CA VAL A 133 -8.37 -11.48 -10.76
C VAL A 133 -7.30 -10.61 -11.42
N SER A 134 -6.96 -9.46 -10.81
CA SER A 134 -5.90 -8.57 -11.29
C SER A 134 -4.53 -9.28 -11.38
N GLU A 135 -4.19 -10.09 -10.37
CA GLU A 135 -2.96 -10.88 -10.37
C GLU A 135 -2.93 -11.87 -11.55
N GLN A 136 -4.05 -12.54 -11.87
CA GLN A 136 -4.11 -13.43 -13.05
C GLN A 136 -4.03 -12.68 -14.37
N LEU A 137 -4.71 -11.54 -14.51
CA LEU A 137 -4.61 -10.69 -15.70
C LEU A 137 -3.16 -10.24 -15.93
N GLN A 138 -2.45 -9.84 -14.86
CA GLN A 138 -1.05 -9.46 -14.93
C GLN A 138 -0.15 -10.64 -15.37
N ARG A 139 -0.47 -11.88 -14.96
CA ARG A 139 0.25 -13.06 -15.44
C ARG A 139 0.03 -13.27 -16.93
N LEU A 140 -1.21 -13.18 -17.40
CA LEU A 140 -1.57 -13.36 -18.81
C LEU A 140 -0.96 -12.31 -19.74
N GLU A 141 -0.62 -11.13 -19.22
CA GLU A 141 0.11 -10.09 -19.96
C GLU A 141 1.59 -10.44 -20.19
N ASN A 142 2.16 -11.41 -19.46
CA ASN A 142 3.56 -11.80 -19.63
C ASN A 142 3.77 -12.52 -20.97
N PRO A 143 4.52 -11.94 -21.93
CA PRO A 143 4.72 -12.54 -23.24
C PRO A 143 5.54 -13.83 -23.21
N ARG A 144 6.18 -14.14 -22.07
CA ARG A 144 6.96 -15.37 -21.85
C ARG A 144 6.16 -16.48 -21.19
N LEU A 145 4.88 -16.26 -20.88
CA LEU A 145 4.05 -17.24 -20.20
C LEU A 145 3.79 -18.44 -21.13
N GLY A 146 4.13 -19.66 -20.68
CA GLY A 146 3.94 -20.87 -21.47
C GLY A 146 2.46 -21.25 -21.63
N PRO A 147 2.09 -22.10 -22.61
CA PRO A 147 0.69 -22.49 -22.84
C PRO A 147 0.01 -23.11 -21.59
N GLU A 148 0.68 -24.02 -20.88
CA GLU A 148 0.14 -24.64 -19.67
C GLU A 148 -0.12 -23.62 -18.55
N GLU A 149 0.73 -22.60 -18.43
CA GLU A 149 0.58 -21.55 -17.44
C GLU A 149 -0.51 -20.54 -17.84
N GLN A 150 -0.72 -20.31 -19.12
CA GLN A 150 -1.86 -19.56 -19.65
C GLN A 150 -3.17 -20.26 -19.31
N ASP A 151 -3.27 -21.57 -19.58
CA ASP A 151 -4.45 -22.37 -19.25
C ASP A 151 -4.71 -22.40 -17.74
N ALA A 152 -3.64 -22.52 -16.92
CA ALA A 152 -3.77 -22.45 -15.47
C ALA A 152 -4.27 -21.08 -14.99
N SER A 153 -3.76 -19.99 -15.57
CA SER A 153 -4.19 -18.63 -15.22
C SER A 153 -5.64 -18.38 -15.65
N HIS A 154 -6.06 -18.90 -16.81
CA HIS A 154 -7.43 -18.83 -17.28
C HIS A 154 -8.40 -19.62 -16.40
N ARG A 155 -8.05 -20.87 -16.03
CA ARG A 155 -8.82 -21.64 -15.03
C ARG A 155 -8.95 -20.89 -13.72
N ARG A 156 -7.87 -20.26 -13.26
CA ARG A 156 -7.92 -19.46 -12.02
C ARG A 156 -8.81 -18.22 -12.17
N LEU A 157 -8.85 -17.57 -13.33
CA LEU A 157 -9.80 -16.48 -13.58
C LEU A 157 -11.25 -16.93 -13.47
N LEU A 158 -11.60 -18.08 -14.06
CA LEU A 158 -12.93 -18.68 -13.94
C LEU A 158 -13.30 -18.92 -12.47
N GLU A 159 -12.41 -19.56 -11.69
CA GLU A 159 -12.60 -19.80 -10.26
C GLU A 159 -12.86 -18.50 -9.47
N GLU A 160 -12.08 -17.44 -9.70
CA GLU A 160 -12.21 -16.19 -8.96
C GLU A 160 -13.47 -15.40 -9.33
N ILE A 161 -13.89 -15.45 -10.61
CA ILE A 161 -15.11 -14.80 -11.09
C ILE A 161 -16.36 -15.57 -10.64
N GLU A 162 -16.31 -16.91 -10.62
CA GLU A 162 -17.35 -17.74 -10.01
C GLU A 162 -17.50 -17.41 -8.52
N LEU A 163 -16.41 -17.36 -7.76
CA LEU A 163 -16.46 -16.97 -6.35
C LEU A 163 -17.01 -15.55 -6.14
N LEU A 164 -16.72 -14.60 -7.04
CA LEU A 164 -17.33 -13.28 -7.02
C LEU A 164 -18.85 -13.35 -7.21
N HIS A 165 -19.32 -14.16 -8.16
CA HIS A 165 -20.74 -14.36 -8.42
C HIS A 165 -21.49 -15.02 -7.25
N LEU A 166 -20.86 -16.01 -6.62
CA LEU A 166 -21.41 -16.71 -5.44
C LEU A 166 -21.30 -15.88 -4.15
N THR A 167 -20.43 -14.86 -4.11
CA THR A 167 -20.30 -13.98 -2.95
C THR A 167 -21.48 -13.02 -2.91
N SER A 168 -22.36 -13.20 -1.91
CA SER A 168 -23.51 -12.31 -1.70
C SER A 168 -23.10 -10.82 -1.69
N VAL A 169 -23.65 -10.08 -2.66
CA VAL A 169 -23.49 -8.64 -2.85
C VAL A 169 -24.24 -7.85 -1.77
N LEU A 170 -25.36 -8.40 -1.28
CA LEU A 170 -26.21 -7.76 -0.27
C LEU A 170 -25.68 -8.06 1.14
N ARG A 171 -25.27 -7.03 1.87
CA ARG A 171 -25.00 -7.16 3.31
C ARG A 171 -26.32 -7.45 4.02
N THR A 172 -26.43 -8.62 4.64
CA THR A 172 -27.55 -8.98 5.52
C THR A 172 -27.46 -8.31 6.90
N THR A 173 -26.31 -7.71 7.24
CA THR A 173 -26.05 -7.06 8.53
C THR A 173 -25.40 -5.68 8.36
N GLN A 174 -25.87 -4.72 9.16
CA GLN A 174 -25.32 -3.37 9.20
C GLN A 174 -23.86 -3.41 9.67
N PRO A 175 -22.91 -2.75 8.98
CA PRO A 175 -21.52 -2.65 9.44
C PRO A 175 -21.43 -2.05 10.84
N GLU A 176 -20.57 -2.61 11.69
CA GLU A 176 -20.14 -1.90 12.89
C GLU A 176 -19.11 -0.82 12.51
N PRO A 177 -19.04 0.32 13.23
CA PRO A 177 -18.03 1.35 12.96
C PRO A 177 -16.59 0.83 12.93
N LEU A 178 -16.27 -0.19 13.74
CA LEU A 178 -14.93 -0.80 13.76
C LEU A 178 -14.62 -1.63 12.51
N ASP A 179 -15.63 -2.09 11.77
CA ASP A 179 -15.40 -2.77 10.49
C ASP A 179 -14.92 -1.79 9.41
N GLU A 180 -15.42 -0.56 9.44
CA GLU A 180 -14.95 0.51 8.55
C GLU A 180 -13.51 0.89 8.87
N VAL A 181 -13.17 1.01 10.17
CA VAL A 181 -11.79 1.23 10.61
C VAL A 181 -10.87 0.14 10.07
N ARG A 182 -11.24 -1.14 10.25
CA ARG A 182 -10.46 -2.29 9.72
C ARG A 182 -10.33 -2.28 8.20
N THR A 183 -11.33 -1.76 7.51
CA THR A 183 -11.33 -1.66 6.04
C THR A 183 -10.33 -0.60 5.60
N ILE A 184 -10.32 0.57 6.23
CA ILE A 184 -9.32 1.61 5.98
C ILE A 184 -7.91 1.15 6.35
N MET A 185 -7.74 0.43 7.45
CA MET A 185 -6.43 -0.12 7.80
C MET A 185 -5.93 -1.15 6.77
N THR A 186 -6.85 -1.84 6.08
CA THR A 186 -6.46 -2.69 4.94
C THR A 186 -5.88 -1.85 3.79
N VAL A 187 -6.46 -0.68 3.50
CA VAL A 187 -5.91 0.27 2.50
C VAL A 187 -4.54 0.80 2.93
N PHE A 188 -4.39 1.09 4.22
CA PHE A 188 -3.11 1.51 4.79
C PHE A 188 -2.02 0.44 4.58
N ASP A 189 -2.28 -0.80 5.01
CA ASP A 189 -1.34 -1.92 4.97
C ASP A 189 -0.95 -2.32 3.54
N GLN A 190 -1.90 -2.22 2.60
CA GLN A 190 -1.70 -2.69 1.23
C GLN A 190 -1.14 -1.60 0.31
N THR A 191 -1.55 -0.35 0.53
CA THR A 191 -1.32 0.74 -0.41
C THR A 191 -0.46 1.84 0.19
N LEU A 192 -0.93 2.50 1.26
CA LEU A 192 -0.33 3.75 1.74
C LEU A 192 1.11 3.56 2.23
N ILE A 193 1.39 2.45 2.92
CA ILE A 193 2.74 2.11 3.39
C ILE A 193 3.78 2.04 2.27
N ARG A 194 3.37 1.68 1.04
CA ARG A 194 4.26 1.58 -0.13
C ARG A 194 4.20 2.85 -0.98
N ALA A 195 3.03 3.45 -1.11
CA ALA A 195 2.81 4.60 -1.97
C ALA A 195 3.55 5.84 -1.46
N VAL A 196 3.56 6.08 -0.14
CA VAL A 196 4.18 7.29 0.44
C VAL A 196 5.69 7.35 0.19
N PRO A 197 6.50 6.32 0.53
CA PRO A 197 7.94 6.39 0.26
C PRO A 197 8.26 6.45 -1.24
N ARG A 198 7.41 5.87 -2.10
CA ARG A 198 7.53 5.96 -3.56
C ARG A 198 7.28 7.37 -4.06
N LEU A 199 6.26 8.05 -3.52
CA LEU A 199 5.97 9.46 -3.84
C LEU A 199 7.19 10.33 -3.49
N TYR A 200 7.72 10.22 -2.27
CA TYR A 200 8.90 10.99 -1.88
C TYR A 200 10.13 10.66 -2.73
N ARG A 201 10.34 9.38 -3.08
CA ARG A 201 11.45 9.00 -3.97
C ARG A 201 11.28 9.57 -5.37
N ALA A 202 10.07 9.55 -5.92
CA ALA A 202 9.78 10.14 -7.21
C ALA A 202 10.02 11.66 -7.19
N THR A 203 9.55 12.36 -6.14
CA THR A 203 9.82 13.78 -5.93
C THR A 203 11.32 14.06 -5.78
N GLU A 204 12.07 13.22 -5.06
CA GLU A 204 13.52 13.38 -4.93
C GLU A 204 14.22 13.21 -6.29
N HIS A 205 13.89 12.16 -7.04
CA HIS A 205 14.47 11.93 -8.36
C HIS A 205 14.15 13.06 -9.34
N ALA A 206 12.93 13.59 -9.28
CA ALA A 206 12.51 14.78 -10.02
C ALA A 206 13.39 16.02 -9.75
N LEU A 207 13.89 16.18 -8.52
CA LEU A 207 14.68 17.35 -8.12
C LEU A 207 16.17 17.19 -8.39
N ILE A 208 16.72 16.00 -8.12
CA ILE A 208 18.19 15.77 -8.12
C ILE A 208 18.64 14.64 -9.06
N GLY A 209 17.74 14.08 -9.85
CA GLY A 209 18.03 13.07 -10.87
C GLY A 209 18.71 11.82 -10.30
N GLU A 210 19.81 11.42 -10.95
CA GLU A 210 20.61 10.24 -10.60
C GLU A 210 21.30 10.34 -9.21
N ALA A 211 21.33 11.52 -8.61
CA ALA A 211 21.82 11.66 -7.23
C ALA A 211 20.82 11.10 -6.19
N SER A 212 19.56 10.88 -6.59
CA SER A 212 18.51 10.24 -5.78
C SER A 212 19.01 8.94 -5.14
N GLY A 213 18.80 8.82 -3.83
CA GLY A 213 19.28 7.69 -3.04
C GLY A 213 20.80 7.59 -2.83
N THR A 214 21.57 8.64 -3.16
CA THR A 214 23.04 8.67 -2.93
C THR A 214 23.52 9.88 -2.14
N VAL A 215 22.64 10.84 -1.85
CA VAL A 215 22.92 12.06 -1.10
C VAL A 215 21.81 12.31 -0.07
N PRO A 216 22.02 13.18 0.94
CA PRO A 216 20.94 13.63 1.80
C PRO A 216 19.75 14.12 0.98
N THR A 217 18.56 13.67 1.34
CA THR A 217 17.36 14.04 0.60
C THR A 217 17.03 15.52 0.78
N PRO A 218 16.76 16.28 -0.30
CA PRO A 218 16.18 17.63 -0.19
C PRO A 218 14.67 17.60 0.06
N VAL A 219 14.03 16.41 0.07
CA VAL A 219 12.58 16.27 0.17
C VAL A 219 12.17 16.06 1.64
N PRO A 220 11.53 17.05 2.27
CA PRO A 220 10.93 16.86 3.59
C PRO A 220 9.69 15.95 3.48
N ALA A 221 9.35 15.28 4.57
CA ALA A 221 8.07 14.58 4.65
C ALA A 221 6.90 15.59 4.65
N PHE A 222 6.28 15.79 3.49
CA PHE A 222 5.19 16.76 3.28
C PHE A 222 3.78 16.16 3.35
N VAL A 223 3.62 14.84 3.40
CA VAL A 223 2.30 14.19 3.51
C VAL A 223 1.97 13.92 4.97
N ARG A 224 0.72 14.12 5.37
CA ARG A 224 0.15 13.70 6.65
C ARG A 224 -1.24 13.14 6.40
N PHE A 225 -1.67 12.15 7.18
CA PHE A 225 -2.99 11.55 7.00
C PHE A 225 -3.93 11.92 8.14
N GLY A 226 -5.17 12.22 7.78
CA GLY A 226 -6.29 12.28 8.71
C GLY A 226 -7.26 11.12 8.46
N SER A 227 -8.10 10.82 9.45
CA SER A 227 -9.23 9.91 9.27
C SER A 227 -10.41 10.38 10.09
N TRP A 228 -11.59 10.38 9.49
CA TRP A 228 -12.87 10.57 10.17
C TRP A 228 -13.45 9.25 10.68
N VAL A 229 -12.98 8.12 10.17
CA VAL A 229 -13.59 6.82 10.46
C VAL A 229 -13.30 6.38 11.88
N GLY A 230 -14.38 6.14 12.63
CA GLY A 230 -14.34 5.85 14.07
C GLY A 230 -14.13 7.09 14.96
N GLY A 231 -14.06 8.30 14.37
CA GLY A 231 -13.94 9.57 15.09
C GLY A 231 -15.13 10.51 14.87
N ASP A 232 -15.67 10.56 13.65
CA ASP A 232 -16.81 11.39 13.31
C ASP A 232 -18.10 10.83 13.92
N ARG A 233 -18.78 11.68 14.69
CA ARG A 233 -19.99 11.37 15.45
C ARG A 233 -21.21 12.13 14.97
N ASP A 234 -21.03 13.05 14.02
CA ASP A 234 -22.12 13.88 13.59
C ASP A 234 -23.22 13.02 12.97
N GLY A 235 -24.42 13.06 13.55
CA GLY A 235 -25.54 12.21 13.15
C GLY A 235 -25.37 10.70 13.34
N ASN A 236 -24.29 10.20 13.97
CA ASN A 236 -24.02 8.76 14.10
C ASN A 236 -23.87 8.30 15.57
N PRO A 237 -24.94 7.78 16.20
CA PRO A 237 -24.90 7.36 17.61
C PRO A 237 -24.03 6.12 17.87
N PHE A 238 -23.64 5.37 16.82
CA PHE A 238 -22.83 4.16 16.96
C PHE A 238 -21.34 4.45 17.17
N VAL A 239 -20.88 5.68 16.88
CA VAL A 239 -19.49 6.08 17.12
C VAL A 239 -19.33 6.59 18.55
N THR A 240 -19.15 5.67 19.50
CA THR A 240 -19.00 5.99 20.94
C THR A 240 -17.57 6.37 21.33
N ALA A 241 -17.34 6.78 22.58
CA ALA A 241 -15.99 7.05 23.10
C ALA A 241 -15.12 5.81 23.17
N GLU A 242 -15.74 4.66 23.40
CA GLU A 242 -15.06 3.38 23.34
C GLU A 242 -14.64 3.04 21.91
N VAL A 243 -15.53 3.25 20.92
CA VAL A 243 -15.18 3.07 19.50
C VAL A 243 -14.00 3.94 19.12
N THR A 244 -14.03 5.24 19.42
CA THR A 244 -12.91 6.14 19.10
C THR A 244 -11.60 5.71 19.76
N ARG A 245 -11.63 5.28 21.03
CA ARG A 245 -10.43 4.77 21.72
C ARG A 245 -9.88 3.51 21.03
N ARG A 246 -10.76 2.58 20.65
CA ARG A 246 -10.37 1.35 19.95
C ARG A 246 -9.85 1.64 18.54
N THR A 247 -10.42 2.62 17.84
CA THR A 247 -9.94 3.10 16.55
C THR A 247 -8.50 3.60 16.64
N LEU A 248 -8.20 4.47 17.62
CA LEU A 248 -6.84 4.98 17.82
C LEU A 248 -5.84 3.86 18.14
N ALA A 249 -6.23 2.90 18.97
CA ALA A 249 -5.40 1.74 19.29
C ALA A 249 -5.12 0.86 18.06
N LEU A 250 -6.14 0.61 17.22
CA LEU A 250 -5.98 -0.13 15.96
C LEU A 250 -5.06 0.62 14.99
N GLN A 251 -5.27 1.91 14.79
CA GLN A 251 -4.43 2.71 13.90
C GLN A 251 -2.96 2.71 14.36
N ALA A 252 -2.71 2.87 15.66
CA ALA A 252 -1.38 2.80 16.24
C ALA A 252 -0.74 1.41 16.08
N GLU A 253 -1.49 0.33 16.31
CA GLU A 253 -1.00 -1.05 16.12
C GLU A 253 -0.52 -1.28 14.68
N HIS A 254 -1.32 -0.88 13.70
CA HIS A 254 -0.98 -1.02 12.28
C HIS A 254 0.27 -0.20 11.91
N ALA A 255 0.36 1.06 12.34
CA ALA A 255 1.51 1.92 12.06
C ALA A 255 2.80 1.41 12.71
N LEU A 256 2.75 1.03 14.00
CA LEU A 256 3.89 0.46 14.72
C LEU A 256 4.32 -0.89 14.15
N SER A 257 3.36 -1.73 13.77
CA SER A 257 3.65 -3.03 13.15
C SER A 257 4.35 -2.88 11.81
N ALA A 258 3.84 -1.99 10.97
CA ALA A 258 4.44 -1.63 9.70
C ALA A 258 5.86 -1.06 9.85
N LEU A 259 6.08 -0.14 10.80
CA LEU A 259 7.40 0.40 11.13
C LEU A 259 8.35 -0.71 11.57
N GLN A 260 7.92 -1.56 12.51
CA GLN A 260 8.74 -2.67 13.01
C GLN A 260 9.17 -3.61 11.88
N VAL A 261 8.23 -4.06 11.04
CA VAL A 261 8.53 -4.96 9.90
C VAL A 261 9.50 -4.29 8.93
N SER A 262 9.33 -2.99 8.68
CA SER A 262 10.18 -2.25 7.73
C SER A 262 11.61 -2.08 8.26
N VAL A 263 11.76 -1.65 9.52
CA VAL A 263 13.07 -1.55 10.19
C VAL A 263 13.75 -2.91 10.22
N GLU A 264 13.03 -3.97 10.57
CA GLU A 264 13.61 -5.31 10.66
C GLU A 264 14.05 -5.83 9.29
N ARG A 265 13.25 -5.62 8.25
CA ARG A 265 13.60 -5.98 6.86
C ARG A 265 14.88 -5.25 6.43
N VAL A 266 14.94 -3.94 6.60
CA VAL A 266 16.12 -3.14 6.23
C VAL A 266 17.34 -3.58 7.05
N GLY A 267 17.18 -3.73 8.37
CA GLY A 267 18.24 -4.21 9.27
C GLY A 267 18.82 -5.55 8.84
N ARG A 268 17.97 -6.53 8.49
CA ARG A 268 18.43 -7.85 8.01
C ARG A 268 19.22 -7.80 6.70
N THR A 269 19.01 -6.78 5.87
CA THR A 269 19.76 -6.59 4.62
C THR A 269 21.04 -5.76 4.79
N LEU A 270 21.24 -5.09 5.93
CA LEU A 270 22.40 -4.24 6.20
C LEU A 270 23.60 -5.04 6.74
N THR A 271 24.09 -6.01 5.99
CA THR A 271 25.19 -6.91 6.37
C THR A 271 26.58 -6.29 6.12
N ALA A 272 26.72 -4.97 6.34
CA ALA A 272 27.97 -4.25 6.12
C ALA A 272 28.94 -4.50 7.28
N ASP A 273 30.10 -5.09 6.97
CA ASP A 273 31.15 -5.37 7.96
C ASP A 273 31.84 -4.08 8.42
N GLN A 274 32.15 -4.01 9.71
CA GLN A 274 32.78 -2.85 10.34
C GLN A 274 34.22 -2.56 9.85
N ALA A 275 34.91 -3.52 9.25
CA ALA A 275 36.24 -3.30 8.70
C ALA A 275 36.21 -2.32 7.51
N ASP A 276 35.22 -2.50 6.62
CA ASP A 276 35.02 -1.63 5.45
C ASP A 276 34.03 -0.50 5.73
N THR A 277 33.11 -0.70 6.68
CA THR A 277 32.06 0.28 7.04
C THR A 277 32.12 0.58 8.55
N PRO A 278 33.16 1.27 9.04
CA PRO A 278 33.34 1.51 10.46
C PRO A 278 32.19 2.35 11.04
N PRO A 279 31.69 2.02 12.24
CA PRO A 279 30.61 2.77 12.87
C PRO A 279 31.10 4.15 13.32
N SER A 280 30.28 5.17 13.12
CA SER A 280 30.53 6.51 13.67
C SER A 280 30.55 6.48 15.19
N ARG A 281 31.15 7.50 15.81
CA ARG A 281 31.17 7.66 17.27
C ARG A 281 29.76 7.63 17.88
N ALA A 282 28.80 8.32 17.25
CA ALA A 282 27.42 8.35 17.71
C ALA A 282 26.77 6.95 17.69
N LEU A 283 27.06 6.15 16.66
CA LEU A 283 26.58 4.76 16.58
C LEU A 283 27.22 3.87 17.65
N GLN A 284 28.54 4.01 17.88
CA GLN A 284 29.23 3.27 18.94
C GLN A 284 28.67 3.59 20.33
N GLU A 285 28.45 4.88 20.63
CA GLU A 285 27.86 5.32 21.89
C GLU A 285 26.41 4.81 22.05
N ALA A 286 25.63 4.78 20.97
CA ALA A 286 24.28 4.24 20.98
C ALA A 286 24.27 2.72 21.29
N LEU A 287 25.13 1.94 20.62
CA LEU A 287 25.27 0.51 20.89
C LEU A 287 25.76 0.22 22.31
N ALA A 288 26.66 1.05 22.86
CA ALA A 288 27.11 0.91 24.24
C ALA A 288 25.96 1.15 25.24
N ARG A 289 25.11 2.16 24.99
CA ARG A 289 23.90 2.38 25.79
C ARG A 289 22.93 1.21 25.69
N ASP A 290 22.74 0.64 24.50
CA ASP A 290 21.89 -0.54 24.30
C ASP A 290 22.42 -1.75 25.08
N ALA A 291 23.74 -1.99 25.05
CA ALA A 291 24.37 -3.09 25.78
C ALA A 291 24.14 -3.02 27.30
N VAL A 292 24.08 -1.81 27.86
CA VAL A 292 23.77 -1.58 29.28
C VAL A 292 22.27 -1.70 29.54
N ALA A 293 21.44 -1.12 28.67
CA ALA A 293 20.00 -1.07 28.87
C ALA A 293 19.31 -2.44 28.66
N MET A 294 19.80 -3.28 27.75
CA MET A 294 19.19 -4.56 27.38
C MET A 294 20.25 -5.65 27.17
N PRO A 295 21.00 -6.05 28.21
CA PRO A 295 22.22 -6.85 28.07
C PRO A 295 22.00 -8.22 27.41
N GLU A 296 20.96 -8.96 27.81
CA GLU A 296 20.64 -10.28 27.25
C GLU A 296 20.28 -10.17 25.77
N ARG A 297 19.34 -9.26 25.45
CA ARG A 297 18.87 -9.07 24.07
C ARG A 297 19.98 -8.54 23.16
N PHE A 298 20.80 -7.62 23.65
CA PHE A 298 21.93 -7.10 22.90
C PHE A 298 22.99 -8.18 22.66
N ALA A 299 23.25 -9.07 23.63
CA ALA A 299 24.16 -10.19 23.45
C ALA A 299 23.70 -11.18 22.37
N GLU A 300 22.39 -11.46 22.30
CA GLU A 300 21.80 -12.27 21.20
C GLU A 300 22.00 -11.61 19.84
N ILE A 301 21.66 -10.32 19.72
CA ILE A 301 21.80 -9.54 18.48
C ILE A 301 23.27 -9.52 18.02
N ARG A 302 24.20 -9.24 18.94
CA ARG A 302 25.64 -9.21 18.65
C ARG A 302 26.17 -10.58 18.21
N THR A 303 25.69 -11.66 18.82
CA THR A 303 26.06 -13.04 18.42
C THR A 303 25.54 -13.39 17.03
N GLY A 304 24.31 -12.96 16.70
CA GLY A 304 23.69 -13.21 15.38
C GLY A 304 24.15 -12.28 14.26
N SER A 305 24.89 -11.22 14.58
CA SER A 305 25.38 -10.21 13.62
C SER A 305 26.77 -9.70 14.02
N PRO A 306 27.78 -10.59 14.13
CA PRO A 306 29.11 -10.22 14.59
C PRO A 306 29.78 -9.28 13.59
N GLY A 307 30.37 -8.18 14.05
CA GLY A 307 31.04 -7.20 13.18
C GLY A 307 30.11 -6.33 12.33
N GLU A 308 28.78 -6.40 12.51
CA GLU A 308 27.80 -5.66 11.72
C GLU A 308 27.07 -4.59 12.56
N PRO A 309 27.74 -3.51 13.00
CA PRO A 309 27.18 -2.56 13.99
C PRO A 309 25.91 -1.83 13.51
N HIS A 310 25.81 -1.55 12.21
CA HIS A 310 24.63 -0.91 11.62
C HIS A 310 23.40 -1.85 11.69
N ARG A 311 23.59 -3.14 11.39
CA ARG A 311 22.54 -4.17 11.56
C ARG A 311 22.16 -4.35 13.02
N GLN A 312 23.15 -4.46 13.92
CA GLN A 312 22.90 -4.58 15.35
C GLN A 312 22.00 -3.45 15.85
N ARG A 313 22.31 -2.20 15.47
CA ARG A 313 21.49 -1.04 15.84
C ARG A 313 20.08 -1.11 15.25
N MET A 314 19.93 -1.47 13.98
CA MET A 314 18.60 -1.62 13.37
C MET A 314 17.75 -2.71 14.04
N LEU A 315 18.37 -3.83 14.47
CA LEU A 315 17.68 -4.89 15.20
C LEU A 315 17.27 -4.45 16.62
N VAL A 316 18.08 -3.62 17.28
CA VAL A 316 17.68 -2.97 18.55
C VAL A 316 16.49 -2.03 18.32
N ILE A 317 16.53 -1.19 17.27
CA ILE A 317 15.41 -0.29 16.94
C ILE A 317 14.12 -1.10 16.70
N ALA A 318 14.19 -2.21 15.97
CA ALA A 318 13.05 -3.10 15.75
C ALA A 318 12.53 -3.71 17.06
N TYR A 319 13.41 -4.11 17.98
CA TYR A 319 13.03 -4.62 19.30
C TYR A 319 12.34 -3.54 20.15
N ARG A 320 12.84 -2.30 20.14
CA ARG A 320 12.20 -1.17 20.83
C ARG A 320 10.82 -0.84 20.26
N LEU A 321 10.65 -0.91 18.94
CA LEU A 321 9.34 -0.79 18.29
C LEU A 321 8.39 -1.91 18.72
N GLN A 322 8.87 -3.14 18.82
CA GLN A 322 8.09 -4.26 19.35
C GLN A 322 7.64 -4.02 20.80
N ALA A 323 8.53 -3.48 21.66
CA ALA A 323 8.20 -3.12 23.03
C ALA A 323 7.14 -2.01 23.10
N THR A 324 7.28 -0.99 22.24
CA THR A 324 6.33 0.12 22.07
C THR A 324 4.95 -0.40 21.68
N ARG A 325 4.89 -1.27 20.69
CA ARG A 325 3.67 -1.92 20.21
C ARG A 325 3.01 -2.80 21.28
N ALA A 326 3.81 -3.51 22.06
CA ALA A 326 3.35 -4.35 23.16
C ALA A 326 2.95 -3.56 24.43
N GLY A 327 3.10 -2.23 24.44
CA GLY A 327 2.80 -1.40 25.60
C GLY A 327 3.71 -1.65 26.81
N ARG A 328 4.91 -2.19 26.59
CA ARG A 328 5.88 -2.44 27.68
C ARG A 328 6.55 -1.12 28.04
N ALA A 329 6.45 -0.67 29.29
CA ALA A 329 7.10 0.58 29.71
C ALA A 329 8.63 0.55 29.47
N GLU A 330 9.23 -0.62 29.61
CA GLU A 330 10.65 -0.84 29.36
C GLU A 330 10.97 -0.85 27.86
N HIS A 331 12.04 -0.14 27.47
CA HIS A 331 12.60 -0.05 26.12
C HIS A 331 11.72 0.60 25.03
N SER A 332 10.48 0.97 25.35
CA SER A 332 9.60 1.67 24.42
C SER A 332 10.15 3.02 23.98
N TYR A 333 9.73 3.46 22.80
CA TYR A 333 9.94 4.83 22.37
C TYR A 333 8.96 5.77 23.09
N PRO A 334 9.43 6.92 23.62
CA PRO A 334 8.56 7.93 24.21
C PRO A 334 7.72 8.67 23.17
N GLY A 335 8.15 8.61 21.91
CA GLY A 335 7.53 9.28 20.78
C GLY A 335 8.36 9.08 19.51
N PRO A 336 7.85 9.60 18.38
CA PRO A 336 8.41 9.35 17.06
C PRO A 336 9.76 10.05 16.83
N ASP A 337 9.96 11.23 17.41
CA ASP A 337 11.23 11.96 17.29
C ASP A 337 12.41 11.13 17.81
N ALA A 338 12.20 10.34 18.86
CA ALA A 338 13.23 9.45 19.41
C ALA A 338 13.54 8.27 18.47
N LEU A 339 12.53 7.75 17.76
CA LEU A 339 12.73 6.74 16.72
C LEU A 339 13.49 7.32 15.52
N ILE A 340 13.08 8.49 15.05
CA ILE A 340 13.70 9.17 13.91
C ILE A 340 15.16 9.50 14.23
N ALA A 341 15.46 10.00 15.43
CA ALA A 341 16.83 10.25 15.87
C ALA A 341 17.68 8.97 15.83
N ASP A 342 17.16 7.84 16.30
CA ASP A 342 17.86 6.56 16.27
C ASP A 342 18.12 6.06 14.83
N LEU A 343 17.17 6.23 13.92
CA LEU A 343 17.35 5.91 12.50
C LEU A 343 18.38 6.82 11.83
N ARG A 344 18.39 8.12 12.16
CA ARG A 344 19.37 9.10 11.63
C ARG A 344 20.78 8.78 12.10
N ILE A 345 20.99 8.31 13.34
CA ILE A 345 22.31 7.83 13.80
C ILE A 345 22.86 6.74 12.87
N VAL A 346 22.01 5.77 12.47
CA VAL A 346 22.41 4.70 11.54
C VAL A 346 22.70 5.27 10.16
N GLN A 347 21.82 6.14 9.65
CA GLN A 347 21.96 6.75 8.34
C GLN A 347 23.25 7.57 8.22
N ASP A 348 23.50 8.45 9.17
CA ASP A 348 24.67 9.33 9.19
C ASP A 348 25.95 8.50 9.31
N SER A 349 25.94 7.44 10.11
CA SER A 349 27.07 6.51 10.22
C SER A 349 27.39 5.81 8.90
N LEU A 350 26.37 5.29 8.21
CA LEU A 350 26.54 4.68 6.87
C LEU A 350 27.09 5.70 5.86
N ALA A 351 26.57 6.93 5.87
CA ALA A 351 27.02 7.98 4.96
C ALA A 351 28.48 8.40 5.22
N GLN A 352 28.88 8.54 6.48
CA GLN A 352 30.26 8.84 6.90
C GLN A 352 31.24 7.75 6.48
N ALA A 353 30.81 6.48 6.55
CA ALA A 353 31.60 5.33 6.10
C ALA A 353 31.59 5.11 4.57
N GLY A 354 30.94 5.99 3.80
CA GLY A 354 30.88 5.90 2.33
C GLY A 354 29.79 4.97 1.78
N ALA A 355 29.03 4.28 2.64
CA ALA A 355 27.90 3.41 2.27
C ALA A 355 26.63 4.22 1.93
N ARG A 356 26.76 5.23 1.06
CA ARG A 356 25.71 6.24 0.78
C ARG A 356 24.41 5.64 0.24
N ARG A 357 24.48 4.61 -0.60
CA ARG A 357 23.28 3.93 -1.14
C ARG A 357 22.49 3.19 -0.05
N ALA A 358 23.18 2.64 0.95
CA ALA A 358 22.55 2.04 2.11
C ALA A 358 21.93 3.10 3.03
N ALA A 359 22.61 4.25 3.18
CA ALA A 359 22.14 5.38 3.98
C ALA A 359 20.86 6.02 3.40
N TYR A 360 20.86 6.35 2.11
CA TYR A 360 19.82 7.16 1.47
C TYR A 360 18.83 6.35 0.61
N GLY A 361 19.00 5.02 0.53
CA GLY A 361 18.09 4.09 -0.13
C GLY A 361 16.91 3.69 0.78
N GLU A 362 16.78 2.39 1.04
CA GLU A 362 15.66 1.83 1.81
C GLU A 362 15.57 2.35 3.25
N LEU A 363 16.69 2.73 3.88
CA LEU A 363 16.67 3.34 5.20
C LEU A 363 15.97 4.71 5.19
N GLN A 364 16.17 5.52 4.14
CA GLN A 364 15.45 6.78 3.98
C GLN A 364 13.95 6.57 3.84
N HIS A 365 13.51 5.47 3.23
CA HIS A 365 12.08 5.14 3.15
C HIS A 365 11.46 4.90 4.53
N VAL A 366 12.19 4.22 5.41
CA VAL A 366 11.75 4.01 6.81
C VAL A 366 11.67 5.32 7.57
N ILE A 367 12.65 6.21 7.38
CA ILE A 367 12.66 7.55 8.01
C ILE A 367 11.45 8.37 7.54
N TRP A 368 11.21 8.46 6.24
CA TRP A 368 10.03 9.16 5.72
C TRP A 368 8.71 8.56 6.21
N TYR A 369 8.68 7.24 6.39
CA TYR A 369 7.51 6.55 6.91
C TYR A 369 7.23 6.95 8.36
N ALA A 370 8.26 6.97 9.21
CA ALA A 370 8.16 7.49 10.58
C ALA A 370 7.71 8.97 10.57
N GLU A 371 8.38 9.82 9.79
CA GLU A 371 8.03 11.25 9.69
C GLU A 371 6.58 11.52 9.20
N THR A 372 5.95 10.56 8.51
CA THR A 372 4.59 10.70 7.96
C THR A 372 3.50 10.15 8.88
N PHE A 373 3.69 8.96 9.46
CA PHE A 373 2.61 8.18 10.07
C PHE A 373 2.67 8.02 11.59
N GLY A 374 3.77 8.41 12.20
CA GLY A 374 3.96 8.26 13.64
C GLY A 374 5.19 9.00 14.02
#